data_AF-A0A5B9W925-F1
#
_entry.id   AF-A0A5B9W925-F1
#
_cell.length_a   1.000
_cell.length_b   1.000
_cell.length_c   1.000
_cell.angle_alpha   90.00
_cell.angle_beta   90.00
_cell.angle_gamma   90.00
#
_symmetry.space_group_name_H-M   'P 1'
#
loop_
_entity.id
_entity.type
_entity.pdbx_description
1 polymer ?
#
loop_
_entity_poly.entity_id
_entity_poly.type
_entity_poly.pdbx_seq_one_letter_code
_entity_poly.pdbx_strand_id
1 'polypeptide(L)'
;MGVAAWENQRRAVQVNGRWVSLSKSGRGDIHVILPRQIDGQLFGIHGEVECKTGQSSQSPKQRAHMRVVRNSGGVYIVARNRMEMRAAIERLGFVSRSPIG
;
A
#
# COMPACT_ATOMS: atom_id res chain seq x y z
N MET A 1 -0.30 17.76 -3.38
CA MET A 1 -0.89 17.16 -2.16
C MET A 1 -0.35 15.75 -2.00
N GLY A 2 0.11 15.39 -0.80
CA GLY A 2 0.90 14.18 -0.55
C GLY A 2 0.20 13.19 0.39
N VAL A 3 0.46 11.91 0.18
CA VAL A 3 0.09 10.81 1.08
C VAL A 3 1.22 10.65 2.10
N ALA A 4 0.88 10.45 3.38
CA ALA A 4 1.88 10.09 4.37
C ALA A 4 2.43 8.70 4.04
N ALA A 5 3.63 8.68 3.48
CA ALA A 5 4.39 7.46 3.20
C ALA A 5 5.60 7.45 4.14
N TRP A 6 5.85 6.32 4.78
CA TRP A 6 7.01 6.15 5.65
C TRP A 6 7.91 5.06 5.09
N GLU A 7 9.17 5.40 4.84
CA GLU A 7 10.21 4.41 4.61
C GLU A 7 10.49 3.63 5.91
N ASN A 8 10.25 2.32 5.88
CA ASN A 8 10.62 1.46 7.00
C ASN A 8 12.12 1.14 6.93
N GLN A 9 12.95 1.99 7.54
CA GLN A 9 14.40 1.87 7.53
C GLN A 9 14.92 0.55 8.15
N ARG A 10 14.18 -0.05 9.10
CA ARG A 10 14.59 -1.30 9.77
C ARG A 10 14.15 -2.58 9.06
N ARG A 11 13.14 -2.51 8.19
CA ARG A 11 12.56 -3.66 7.49
C ARG A 11 12.25 -4.84 8.42
N ALA A 12 11.79 -4.61 9.66
CA ALA A 12 11.39 -5.65 10.63
C ALA A 12 10.43 -5.13 11.73
N VAL A 13 9.62 -6.02 12.32
CA VAL A 13 8.78 -5.79 13.51
C VAL A 13 8.94 -6.94 14.51
N GLN A 14 8.66 -6.70 15.79
CA GLN A 14 8.62 -7.76 16.80
C GLN A 14 7.21 -8.36 16.93
N VAL A 15 7.12 -9.69 16.86
CA VAL A 15 5.89 -10.46 17.13
C VAL A 15 6.25 -11.56 18.12
N ASN A 16 5.60 -11.58 19.29
CA ASN A 16 5.82 -12.56 20.36
C ASN A 16 7.32 -12.73 20.74
N GLY A 17 8.03 -11.61 20.89
CA GLY A 17 9.46 -11.61 21.26
C GLY A 17 10.43 -12.01 20.14
N ARG A 18 9.93 -12.29 18.92
CA ARG A 18 10.77 -12.61 17.75
C ARG A 18 10.81 -11.46 16.76
N TRP A 19 12.01 -11.15 16.26
CA TRP A 19 12.19 -10.21 15.15
C TRP A 19 11.74 -10.87 13.85
N VAL A 20 10.65 -10.37 13.29
CA VAL A 20 10.14 -10.77 11.99
C VAL A 20 10.58 -9.74 10.98
N SER A 21 11.44 -10.17 10.05
CA SER A 21 11.83 -9.35 8.91
C SER A 21 10.59 -9.02 8.08
N LEU A 22 10.32 -7.72 7.94
CA LEU A 22 9.36 -7.15 7.02
C LEU A 22 9.91 -7.06 5.58
N SER A 23 11.21 -7.31 5.37
CA SER A 23 11.81 -7.50 4.05
C SER A 23 11.53 -8.90 3.48
N LYS A 24 10.25 -9.25 3.41
CA LYS A 24 9.81 -10.44 2.69
C LYS A 24 9.91 -10.13 1.19
N SER A 25 10.63 -10.96 0.43
CA SER A 25 10.71 -10.79 -1.03
C SER A 25 9.31 -10.72 -1.64
N GLY A 26 9.04 -9.67 -2.42
CA GLY A 26 7.77 -9.46 -3.10
C GLY A 26 6.82 -8.43 -2.47
N ARG A 27 7.22 -7.78 -1.37
CA ARG A 27 6.49 -6.63 -0.82
C ARG A 27 6.43 -5.46 -1.81
N GLY A 28 5.39 -4.63 -1.73
CA GLY A 28 5.35 -3.37 -2.47
C GLY A 28 6.46 -2.41 -2.04
N ASP A 29 6.89 -1.55 -2.96
CA ASP A 29 7.99 -0.61 -2.76
C ASP A 29 7.63 0.53 -1.78
N ILE A 30 6.36 0.92 -1.72
CA ILE A 30 5.86 2.00 -0.86
C ILE A 30 4.73 1.47 0.01
N HIS A 31 4.77 1.76 1.32
CA HIS A 31 3.61 1.54 2.19
C HIS A 31 2.85 2.84 2.39
N VAL A 32 1.53 2.73 2.40
CA VAL A 32 0.62 3.85 2.56
C VAL A 32 -0.49 3.46 3.56
N ILE A 33 -1.00 4.45 4.27
CA ILE A 33 -2.28 4.33 4.97
C ILE A 33 -3.27 5.20 4.22
N LEU A 34 -4.30 4.57 3.67
CA LEU A 34 -5.32 5.23 2.86
C LEU A 34 -6.53 5.57 3.75
N PRO A 35 -6.88 6.85 3.91
CA PRO A 35 -8.02 7.25 4.72
C PRO A 35 -9.33 6.87 4.02
N ARG A 36 -10.24 6.21 4.74
CA ARG A 36 -11.58 5.87 4.24
C ARG A 36 -12.64 6.20 5.27
N GLN A 37 -13.68 6.91 4.85
CA GLN A 37 -14.84 7.17 5.69
C GLN A 37 -15.89 6.07 5.44
N ILE A 38 -16.35 5.43 6.51
CA ILE A 38 -17.41 4.40 6.49
C ILE A 38 -18.36 4.75 7.64
N ASP A 39 -19.64 4.92 7.34
CA ASP A 39 -20.70 5.25 8.33
C ASP A 39 -20.34 6.44 9.24
N GLY A 40 -19.72 7.48 8.66
CA GLY A 40 -19.31 8.68 9.39
C GLY A 40 -17.99 8.56 10.15
N GLN A 41 -17.45 7.36 10.34
CA GLN A 41 -16.17 7.11 11.01
C GLN A 41 -15.00 7.05 10.04
N LEU A 42 -13.84 7.61 10.43
CA LEU A 42 -12.61 7.59 9.65
C LEU A 42 -11.75 6.37 10.00
N PHE A 43 -11.40 5.57 9.00
CA PHE A 43 -10.54 4.41 9.11
C PHE A 43 -9.25 4.60 8.32
N GLY A 44 -8.15 4.06 8.82
CA GLY A 44 -6.90 3.92 8.08
C GLY A 44 -6.83 2.55 7.42
N ILE A 45 -6.88 2.50 6.09
CA ILE A 45 -6.75 1.25 5.34
C ILE A 45 -5.28 1.04 4.98
N HIS A 46 -4.72 -0.11 5.36
CA HIS A 46 -3.36 -0.48 4.95
C HIS A 46 -3.28 -0.61 3.43
N GLY A 47 -2.28 0.01 2.81
CA GLY A 47 -1.99 -0.14 1.39
C GLY A 47 -0.51 -0.28 1.08
N GLU A 48 -0.23 -0.92 -0.05
CA GLU A 48 1.11 -1.00 -0.63
C GLU A 48 1.08 -0.62 -2.12
N VAL A 49 2.14 0.03 -2.60
CA VAL A 49 2.35 0.38 -4.01
C VAL A 49 3.60 -0.30 -4.51
N GLU A 50 3.45 -1.04 -5.60
CA GLU A 50 4.53 -1.66 -6.37
C GLU A 50 4.80 -0.81 -7.61
N CYS A 51 6.00 -0.25 -7.68
CA CYS A 51 6.50 0.60 -8.74
C CYS A 51 7.10 -0.25 -9.86
N LYS A 52 6.65 -0.01 -11.09
CA LYS A 52 7.18 -0.67 -12.29
C LYS A 52 7.73 0.33 -13.29
N THR A 53 8.64 -0.13 -14.15
CA THR A 53 9.19 0.68 -15.25
C THR A 53 8.85 0.03 -16.59
N GLY A 54 8.45 0.84 -17.57
CA GLY A 54 8.12 0.36 -18.93
C GLY A 54 7.14 -0.84 -18.93
N GLN A 55 7.53 -1.90 -19.63
CA GLN A 55 6.73 -3.14 -19.76
C GLN A 55 7.02 -4.19 -18.68
N SER A 56 7.77 -3.84 -17.62
CA SER A 56 8.06 -4.79 -16.55
C SER A 56 6.78 -5.27 -15.85
N SER A 57 6.75 -6.55 -15.52
CA SER A 57 5.64 -7.21 -14.82
C SER A 57 6.02 -7.54 -13.38
N GLN A 58 5.02 -7.84 -12.55
CA GLN A 58 5.27 -8.33 -11.20
C GLN A 58 5.91 -9.72 -11.23
N SER A 59 6.87 -9.97 -10.36
CA SER A 59 7.41 -11.32 -10.14
C SER A 59 6.35 -12.25 -9.50
N PRO A 60 6.52 -13.59 -9.57
CA PRO A 60 5.64 -14.52 -8.87
C PRO A 60 5.49 -14.24 -7.36
N LYS A 61 6.60 -13.84 -6.70
CA LYS A 61 6.61 -13.47 -5.28
C LYS A 61 5.80 -12.20 -5.02
N GLN A 62 5.89 -11.19 -5.89
CA GLN A 62 5.09 -9.97 -5.80
C GLN A 62 3.60 -10.23 -5.96
N ARG A 63 3.22 -11.10 -6.92
CA ARG A 63 1.82 -11.51 -7.09
C ARG A 63 1.29 -12.33 -5.90
N ALA A 64 2.14 -13.12 -5.26
CA ALA A 64 1.76 -13.85 -4.05
C ALA A 64 1.52 -12.90 -2.87
N HIS A 65 2.42 -11.93 -2.67
CA HIS A 65 2.26 -10.94 -1.60
C HIS A 65 1.06 -10.01 -1.83
N MET A 66 0.85 -9.55 -3.07
CA MET A 66 -0.35 -8.80 -3.46
C MET A 66 -1.64 -9.52 -3.04
N ARG A 67 -1.72 -10.84 -3.23
CA ARG A 67 -2.86 -11.65 -2.81
C ARG A 67 -3.04 -11.64 -1.29
N VAL A 68 -1.96 -11.73 -0.53
CA VAL A 68 -2.00 -11.65 0.95
C VAL A 68 -2.56 -10.30 1.39
N VAL A 69 -2.04 -9.19 0.85
CA VAL A 69 -2.50 -7.83 1.21
C VAL A 69 -3.99 -7.64 0.90
N ARG A 70 -4.43 -8.08 -0.28
CA ARG A 70 -5.85 -7.98 -0.68
C ARG A 70 -6.76 -8.86 0.19
N ASN A 71 -6.35 -10.09 0.48
CA ASN A 71 -7.12 -11.01 1.30
C ASN A 71 -7.22 -10.54 2.76
N SER A 72 -6.30 -9.72 3.25
CA SER A 72 -6.38 -9.11 4.58
C SER A 72 -7.19 -7.80 4.61
N GLY A 73 -7.90 -7.46 3.52
CA GLY A 73 -8.66 -6.22 3.40
C GLY A 73 -7.83 -4.97 3.08
N GLY A 74 -6.54 -5.14 2.78
CA GLY A 74 -5.65 -4.06 2.37
C GLY A 74 -5.73 -3.76 0.87
N VAL A 75 -5.11 -2.65 0.48
CA VAL A 75 -5.05 -2.19 -0.91
C VAL A 75 -3.66 -2.48 -1.49
N TYR A 76 -3.61 -3.00 -2.71
CA TYR A 76 -2.34 -3.21 -3.41
C TYR A 76 -2.42 -2.65 -4.83
N ILE A 77 -1.60 -1.63 -5.09
CA ILE A 77 -1.55 -0.87 -6.33
C ILE A 77 -0.27 -1.24 -7.07
N VAL A 78 -0.38 -1.46 -8.39
CA VAL A 78 0.79 -1.55 -9.27
C VAL A 78 0.75 -0.31 -10.15
N ALA A 79 1.81 0.50 -10.12
CA ALA A 79 1.86 1.76 -10.86
C ALA A 79 3.21 1.96 -11.54
N ARG A 80 3.21 2.47 -12.77
CA ARG A 80 4.45 2.83 -13.48
C ARG A 80 4.82 4.29 -13.37
N ASN A 81 3.86 5.10 -13.03
CA ASN A 81 4.01 6.54 -12.94
C ASN A 81 2.96 7.10 -11.97
N ARG A 82 3.12 8.38 -11.66
CA ARG A 82 2.23 9.11 -10.75
C ARG A 82 0.77 9.12 -11.22
N MET A 83 0.54 9.16 -12.53
CA MET A 83 -0.82 9.24 -13.09
C MET A 83 -1.57 7.92 -12.90
N GLU A 84 -0.93 6.79 -13.16
CA GLU A 84 -1.49 5.45 -12.88
C GLU A 84 -1.79 5.26 -11.40
N MET A 85 -0.88 5.65 -10.52
CA MET A 85 -1.09 5.58 -9.08
C MET A 85 -2.31 6.42 -8.67
N ARG A 86 -2.41 7.65 -9.16
CA ARG A 86 -3.53 8.55 -8.86
C ARG A 86 -4.86 7.98 -9.36
N ALA A 87 -4.91 7.53 -10.62
CA ALA A 87 -6.11 6.93 -11.18
C ALA A 87 -6.56 5.66 -10.43
N ALA A 88 -5.60 4.87 -9.93
CA ALA A 88 -5.91 3.70 -9.10
C ALA A 88 -6.53 4.08 -7.75
N ILE A 89 -5.97 5.09 -7.07
CA ILE A 89 -6.49 5.61 -5.79
C ILE A 89 -7.91 6.17 -5.99
N GLU A 90 -8.13 6.97 -7.04
CA GLU A 90 -9.42 7.57 -7.37
C GLU A 90 -10.47 6.48 -7.71
N ARG A 91 -10.12 5.48 -8.53
CA ARG A 91 -11.01 4.35 -8.86
C ARG A 91 -11.44 3.55 -7.63
N LEU A 92 -10.55 3.43 -6.65
CA LEU A 92 -10.82 2.73 -5.39
C LEU A 92 -11.66 3.57 -4.41
N GLY A 93 -12.02 4.80 -4.77
CA GLY A 93 -12.85 5.69 -3.95
C GLY A 93 -12.10 6.34 -2.80
N PHE A 94 -10.77 6.34 -2.82
CA PHE A 94 -9.98 7.05 -1.82
C PHE A 94 -9.79 8.50 -2.25
N VAL A 95 -10.17 9.43 -1.37
CA VAL A 95 -10.08 10.86 -1.63
C VAL A 95 -8.72 11.38 -1.20
N SER A 96 -8.18 12.34 -1.96
CA SER A 96 -6.86 12.94 -1.73
C SER A 96 -6.77 13.79 -0.45
N ARG A 97 -7.90 14.04 0.23
CA ARG A 97 -8.03 14.54 1.60
C ARG A 97 -9.37 14.08 2.19
N SER A 98 -9.38 13.63 3.45
CA SER A 98 -10.57 13.84 4.28
C SER A 98 -10.67 15.36 4.49
N PRO A 99 -11.82 16.01 4.24
CA PRO A 99 -11.98 17.41 4.63
C PRO A 99 -11.87 17.43 6.16
N ILE A 100 -10.72 17.85 6.68
CA ILE A 100 -10.58 18.18 8.09
C ILE A 100 -11.24 19.55 8.20
N GLY A 101 -12.37 19.59 8.91
CA GLY A 101 -12.92 20.84 9.45
C GLY A 101 -12.05 21.40 10.54
#